data_AF-A0A9E1T288-F1
#
_entry.id   AF-A0A9E1T288-F1
#
_cell.length_a   1.000
_cell.length_b   1.000
_cell.length_c   1.000
_cell.angle_alpha   90.00
_cell.angle_beta   90.00
_cell.angle_gamma   90.00
#
_symmetry.space_group_name_H-M   'P 1'
#
loop_
_entity.id
_entity.type
_entity.pdbx_description
1 polymer ?
#
loop_
_entity_poly.entity_id
_entity_poly.type
_entity_poly.pdbx_seq_one_letter_code
_entity_poly.pdbx_strand_id
1 'polypeptide(L)'
;MITSLITVILCLAPDLSSTLPVPRDIDGWIQRTAQLQADVDTHGSDANVIFIGDSITQGWEGNGAGVWQANFTPLKSINLGISGDRTEHILWRLANGHLNGLQPDVAVVMIGTNNFGQQDQDSPSVVLDGVNAIVEQLKSELPNIHVLLLDIFPRGQNFNAMRGSILQVNQALQATYIQDDRVTFLPIGQHFIEQDGTISTEIMPDYLHLSEQGYEIWSDAILPTIQKHIGPVQQVDLADDAIRQVTVDKEAGQYLGHPTTVLLDDGKTVLCVYPKGHGKGQLVMKKSTDSGHTWSDRLPVPASWSTSKETPHMYQVTDASGVKRLILFSSLYPIRMSMSEDEGETWSELEPIGEYGGIVGMADILETGNGSYTTFFHDDGRFIADSGKATGLFYVYAVDSTDGGLTWGEPRVVAHDPSVHLCEPGIVTSPDGSRIAMLLRENSRKKNSHICFSEDKGKTWSTPVEMNASLTGDRHQAVYDTDGRLFITFRDTNSQSPTAGDWVAWVGSFEDLENGGEGEYRLRLSDNQHSWDCAYPGVQCLPDGTIFTATYGHWDAGEQPYIRGVHLDLAFIENQYIN
;
A
#
# COMPACT_ATOMS: atom_id res chain seq x y z
N MET A 1 -42.17 -45.21 -61.55
CA MET A 1 -42.96 -45.24 -60.30
C MET A 1 -41.97 -45.49 -59.16
N ILE A 2 -41.41 -44.42 -58.62
CA ILE A 2 -41.69 -43.86 -57.27
C ILE A 2 -41.27 -44.82 -56.15
N THR A 3 -40.12 -44.46 -55.60
CA THR A 3 -39.53 -44.77 -54.30
C THR A 3 -40.43 -44.44 -53.11
N SER A 4 -40.30 -45.18 -52.01
CA SER A 4 -40.53 -44.67 -50.65
C SER A 4 -39.71 -45.48 -49.65
N LEU A 5 -38.53 -44.95 -49.33
CA LEU A 5 -37.81 -45.25 -48.11
C LEU A 5 -38.28 -44.21 -47.09
N ILE A 6 -38.93 -44.64 -46.01
CA ILE A 6 -39.27 -43.75 -44.88
C ILE A 6 -38.02 -43.70 -44.00
N THR A 7 -37.30 -42.59 -44.07
CA THR A 7 -36.30 -42.20 -43.07
C THR A 7 -37.04 -41.45 -41.98
N VAL A 8 -37.14 -42.04 -40.78
CA VAL A 8 -37.55 -41.31 -39.58
C VAL A 8 -36.34 -40.49 -39.14
N ILE A 9 -36.39 -39.18 -39.39
CA ILE A 9 -35.45 -38.22 -38.80
C ILE A 9 -35.96 -37.95 -37.38
N LEU A 10 -35.21 -38.44 -36.39
CA LEU A 10 -35.31 -37.95 -35.02
C LEU A 10 -34.69 -36.54 -35.02
N CYS A 11 -35.51 -35.49 -35.03
CA CYS A 11 -35.03 -34.15 -34.67
C CYS A 11 -34.78 -34.14 -33.16
N LEU A 12 -33.54 -34.37 -32.74
CA LEU A 12 -33.08 -33.89 -31.44
C LEU A 12 -32.85 -32.39 -31.60
N ALA A 13 -33.66 -31.59 -30.90
CA ALA A 13 -33.27 -30.22 -30.59
C ALA A 13 -31.99 -30.31 -29.72
N PRO A 14 -30.95 -29.50 -29.97
CA PRO A 14 -29.85 -29.40 -29.03
C PRO A 14 -30.39 -28.70 -27.78
N ASP A 15 -30.59 -29.46 -26.70
CA ASP A 15 -30.68 -28.86 -25.36
C ASP A 15 -29.32 -28.21 -25.08
N LEU A 16 -29.20 -26.92 -25.39
CA LEU A 16 -28.10 -26.06 -24.95
C LEU A 16 -28.24 -25.92 -23.43
N SER A 17 -27.63 -26.84 -22.70
CA SER A 17 -27.56 -26.77 -21.26
C SER A 17 -26.63 -25.63 -20.84
N SER A 18 -27.07 -24.82 -19.89
CA SER A 18 -26.32 -23.73 -19.23
C SER A 18 -24.97 -24.14 -18.62
N THR A 19 -24.72 -25.45 -18.50
CA THR A 19 -23.46 -26.03 -17.99
C THR A 19 -22.54 -26.53 -19.11
N LEU A 20 -22.98 -26.55 -20.37
CA LEU A 20 -22.15 -26.97 -21.50
C LEU A 20 -21.37 -25.76 -22.01
N PRO A 21 -20.03 -25.75 -21.98
CA PRO A 21 -19.24 -24.63 -22.48
C PRO A 21 -19.47 -24.40 -23.98
N VAL A 22 -20.01 -23.23 -24.35
CA VAL A 22 -20.32 -22.86 -25.74
C VAL A 22 -19.81 -21.44 -26.02
N PRO A 23 -19.09 -21.19 -27.13
CA PRO A 23 -18.70 -19.83 -27.51
C PRO A 23 -19.84 -19.09 -28.20
N ARG A 24 -19.75 -17.76 -28.28
CA ARG A 24 -20.63 -16.96 -29.14
C ARG A 24 -19.93 -16.63 -30.44
N ASP A 25 -20.54 -17.01 -31.57
CA ASP A 25 -20.03 -16.71 -32.90
C ASP A 25 -20.55 -15.34 -33.40
N ILE A 26 -20.22 -14.28 -32.66
CA ILE A 26 -20.52 -12.90 -33.04
C ILE A 26 -19.26 -12.03 -32.92
N ASP A 27 -19.01 -11.19 -33.94
CA ASP A 27 -17.76 -10.42 -34.06
C ASP A 27 -17.40 -9.63 -32.80
N GLY A 28 -18.38 -8.92 -32.20
CA GLY A 28 -18.14 -8.11 -31.01
C GLY A 28 -17.73 -8.93 -29.78
N TRP A 29 -18.26 -10.15 -29.64
CA TRP A 29 -17.88 -11.04 -28.55
C TRP A 29 -16.48 -11.62 -28.74
N ILE A 30 -16.14 -12.01 -29.97
CA ILE A 30 -14.81 -12.52 -30.32
C ILE A 30 -13.75 -11.44 -30.07
N GLN A 31 -14.01 -10.20 -30.51
CA GLN A 31 -13.11 -9.06 -30.30
C GLN A 31 -12.91 -8.76 -28.82
N ARG A 32 -14.00 -8.73 -28.04
CA ARG A 32 -13.92 -8.49 -26.60
C ARG A 32 -13.18 -9.61 -25.87
N THR A 33 -13.41 -10.87 -26.26
CA THR A 33 -12.70 -12.02 -25.71
C THR A 33 -11.20 -11.90 -25.93
N ALA A 34 -10.76 -11.54 -27.14
CA ALA A 34 -9.34 -11.29 -27.43
C ALA A 34 -8.77 -10.09 -26.65
N GLN A 35 -9.54 -9.02 -26.47
CA GLN A 35 -9.13 -7.87 -25.65
C GLN A 35 -8.88 -8.27 -24.19
N LEU A 36 -9.81 -9.04 -23.59
CA LEU A 36 -9.67 -9.52 -22.22
C LEU A 36 -8.49 -10.49 -22.07
N GLN A 37 -8.24 -11.35 -23.05
CA GLN A 37 -7.06 -12.21 -23.03
C GLN A 37 -5.77 -11.39 -23.02
N ALA A 38 -5.68 -10.35 -23.85
CA ALA A 38 -4.51 -9.47 -23.86
C ALA A 38 -4.32 -8.73 -22.52
N ASP A 39 -5.42 -8.35 -21.86
CA ASP A 39 -5.39 -7.72 -20.55
C ASP A 39 -4.89 -8.69 -19.47
N VAL A 40 -5.39 -9.93 -19.48
CA VAL A 40 -4.91 -11.03 -18.62
C VAL A 40 -3.44 -11.35 -18.87
N ASP A 41 -3.02 -11.42 -20.14
CA ASP A 41 -1.63 -11.70 -20.50
C ASP A 41 -0.67 -10.58 -20.03
N THR A 42 -1.17 -9.34 -19.91
CA THR A 42 -0.36 -8.17 -19.57
C THR A 42 -0.34 -7.89 -18.06
N HIS A 43 -1.50 -7.97 -17.40
CA HIS A 43 -1.67 -7.53 -16.00
C HIS A 43 -2.03 -8.69 -15.05
N GLY A 44 -2.23 -9.90 -15.59
CA GLY A 44 -2.83 -11.00 -14.85
C GLY A 44 -1.98 -11.58 -13.72
N SER A 45 -0.65 -11.51 -13.83
CA SER A 45 0.27 -11.95 -12.77
C SER A 45 0.14 -11.12 -11.50
N ASP A 46 -0.31 -9.87 -11.63
CA ASP A 46 -0.33 -8.88 -10.55
C ASP A 46 -1.76 -8.64 -10.03
N ALA A 47 -2.76 -9.33 -10.59
CA ALA A 47 -4.15 -9.08 -10.30
C ALA A 47 -4.59 -9.74 -8.99
N ASN A 48 -5.02 -8.95 -8.00
CA ASN A 48 -5.54 -9.48 -6.73
C ASN A 48 -7.04 -9.84 -6.83
N VAL A 49 -7.77 -9.19 -7.74
CA VAL A 49 -9.23 -9.35 -7.87
C VAL A 49 -9.63 -9.50 -9.33
N ILE A 50 -10.55 -10.42 -9.61
CA ILE A 50 -11.17 -10.53 -10.94
C ILE A 50 -12.69 -10.43 -10.86
N PHE A 51 -13.29 -9.70 -11.80
CA PHE A 51 -14.74 -9.56 -11.92
C PHE A 51 -15.24 -10.38 -13.09
N ILE A 52 -16.18 -11.28 -12.85
CA ILE A 52 -16.71 -12.21 -13.84
C ILE A 52 -18.22 -11.99 -13.96
N GLY A 53 -18.70 -11.74 -15.18
CA GLY A 53 -20.12 -11.61 -15.43
C GLY A 53 -20.47 -11.15 -16.84
N ASP A 54 -21.63 -10.51 -16.96
CA ASP A 54 -22.24 -10.12 -18.22
C ASP A 54 -22.11 -8.62 -18.54
N SER A 55 -23.13 -8.03 -19.19
CA SER A 55 -23.17 -6.61 -19.55
C SER A 55 -23.14 -5.68 -18.33
N ILE A 56 -23.70 -6.12 -17.21
CA ILE A 56 -23.70 -5.32 -15.97
C ILE A 56 -22.28 -5.29 -15.39
N THR A 57 -21.55 -6.41 -15.43
CA THR A 57 -20.14 -6.43 -15.04
C THR A 57 -19.25 -5.67 -16.04
N GLN A 58 -19.50 -5.81 -17.34
CA GLN A 58 -18.79 -5.01 -18.35
C GLN A 58 -18.98 -3.49 -18.14
N GLY A 59 -20.14 -3.08 -17.62
CA GLY A 59 -20.46 -1.66 -17.43
C GLY A 59 -19.63 -0.94 -16.36
N TRP A 60 -18.76 -1.64 -15.60
CA TRP A 60 -17.67 -1.00 -14.85
C TRP A 60 -16.71 -0.20 -15.77
N GLU A 61 -16.64 -0.50 -17.06
CA GLU A 61 -15.90 0.28 -18.06
C GLU A 61 -16.68 1.47 -18.63
N GLY A 62 -17.97 1.58 -18.28
CA GLY A 62 -18.89 2.60 -18.77
C GLY A 62 -19.37 3.48 -17.63
N ASN A 63 -20.65 3.36 -17.29
CA ASN A 63 -21.27 4.15 -16.21
C ASN A 63 -20.58 3.97 -14.85
N GLY A 64 -19.90 2.83 -14.63
CA GLY A 64 -19.16 2.55 -13.40
C GLY A 64 -17.69 2.97 -13.40
N ALA A 65 -17.18 3.59 -14.48
CA ALA A 65 -15.74 3.81 -14.66
C ALA A 65 -15.11 4.69 -13.56
N GLY A 66 -15.81 5.74 -13.12
CA GLY A 66 -15.34 6.59 -12.01
C GLY A 66 -15.23 5.82 -10.70
N VAL A 67 -16.26 5.02 -10.38
CA VAL A 67 -16.28 4.17 -9.18
C VAL A 67 -15.21 3.09 -9.25
N TRP A 68 -15.01 2.47 -10.42
CA TRP A 68 -13.97 1.47 -10.65
C TRP A 68 -12.58 2.04 -10.40
N GLN A 69 -12.28 3.20 -10.98
CA GLN A 69 -11.00 3.86 -10.82
C GLN A 69 -10.69 4.18 -9.35
N ALA A 70 -11.70 4.61 -8.60
CA ALA A 70 -11.54 4.95 -7.19
C ALA A 70 -11.33 3.72 -6.29
N ASN A 71 -12.05 2.62 -6.57
CA ASN A 71 -12.23 1.55 -5.58
C ASN A 71 -11.62 0.20 -5.97
N PHE A 72 -11.46 -0.10 -7.26
CA PHE A 72 -11.04 -1.41 -7.76
C PHE A 72 -9.69 -1.39 -8.48
N THR A 73 -9.32 -0.27 -9.12
CA THR A 73 -7.96 -0.08 -9.64
C THR A 73 -6.89 -0.22 -8.55
N PRO A 74 -7.03 0.37 -7.34
CA PRO A 74 -6.04 0.20 -6.26
C PRO A 74 -5.91 -1.25 -5.76
N LEU A 75 -6.92 -2.08 -6.01
CA LEU A 75 -6.92 -3.50 -5.68
C LEU A 75 -6.37 -4.37 -6.82
N LYS A 76 -5.75 -3.76 -7.84
CA LYS A 76 -5.25 -4.43 -9.05
C LYS A 76 -6.34 -5.32 -9.68
N SER A 77 -7.56 -4.79 -9.76
CA SER A 77 -8.71 -5.57 -10.25
C SER A 77 -8.73 -5.66 -11.78
N ILE A 78 -9.15 -6.81 -12.33
CA ILE A 78 -9.41 -6.98 -13.76
C ILE A 78 -10.90 -7.23 -14.01
N ASN A 79 -11.49 -6.52 -14.98
CA ASN A 79 -12.88 -6.70 -15.39
C ASN A 79 -13.01 -7.70 -16.56
N LEU A 80 -13.49 -8.91 -16.29
CA LEU A 80 -13.70 -9.97 -17.28
C LEU A 80 -15.17 -10.08 -17.75
N GLY A 81 -15.96 -9.00 -17.59
CA GLY A 81 -17.34 -8.90 -18.04
C GLY A 81 -17.48 -8.79 -19.57
N ILE A 82 -18.48 -9.49 -20.12
CA ILE A 82 -18.86 -9.38 -21.55
C ILE A 82 -20.37 -9.30 -21.72
N SER A 83 -20.81 -8.30 -22.49
CA SER A 83 -22.22 -8.03 -22.75
C SER A 83 -22.94 -9.19 -23.43
N GLY A 84 -24.06 -9.59 -22.84
CA GLY A 84 -24.91 -10.68 -23.31
C GLY A 84 -24.41 -12.08 -22.95
N ASP A 85 -23.35 -12.22 -22.17
CA ASP A 85 -22.91 -13.53 -21.71
C ASP A 85 -23.96 -14.21 -20.84
N ARG A 86 -23.99 -15.52 -21.00
CA ARG A 86 -24.77 -16.50 -20.23
C ARG A 86 -23.76 -17.42 -19.56
N THR A 87 -24.22 -18.28 -18.66
CA THR A 87 -23.31 -19.16 -17.92
C THR A 87 -22.46 -20.05 -18.84
N GLU A 88 -23.04 -20.60 -19.91
CA GLU A 88 -22.33 -21.44 -20.89
C GLU A 88 -21.19 -20.70 -21.63
N HIS A 89 -21.34 -19.39 -21.83
CA HIS A 89 -20.34 -18.56 -22.51
C HIS A 89 -19.16 -18.26 -21.58
N ILE A 90 -19.44 -18.01 -20.29
CA ILE A 90 -18.39 -17.83 -19.28
C ILE A 90 -17.60 -19.14 -19.13
N LEU A 91 -18.27 -20.28 -18.93
CA LEU A 91 -17.62 -21.59 -18.80
C LEU A 91 -16.68 -21.88 -19.97
N TRP A 92 -17.08 -21.51 -21.19
CA TRP A 92 -16.21 -21.64 -22.35
C TRP A 92 -14.97 -20.75 -22.25
N ARG A 93 -15.12 -19.47 -21.91
CA ARG A 93 -13.97 -18.55 -21.84
C ARG A 93 -12.99 -18.93 -20.72
N LEU A 94 -13.50 -19.33 -19.55
CA LEU A 94 -12.66 -19.80 -18.45
C LEU A 94 -11.82 -21.01 -18.90
N ALA A 95 -12.44 -21.97 -19.60
CA ALA A 95 -11.75 -23.14 -20.15
C ALA A 95 -10.81 -22.84 -21.33
N ASN A 96 -10.84 -21.62 -21.89
CA ASN A 96 -10.10 -21.23 -23.10
C ASN A 96 -9.17 -20.04 -22.85
N GLY A 97 -8.52 -20.00 -21.68
CA GLY A 97 -7.32 -19.19 -21.46
C GLY A 97 -7.50 -17.93 -20.63
N HIS A 98 -8.75 -17.52 -20.35
CA HIS A 98 -9.02 -16.30 -19.59
C HIS A 98 -8.64 -16.40 -18.10
N LEU A 99 -8.22 -17.58 -17.62
CA LEU A 99 -7.67 -17.79 -16.29
C LEU A 99 -6.16 -18.08 -16.28
N ASN A 100 -5.53 -18.25 -17.45
CA ASN A 100 -4.13 -18.63 -17.53
C ASN A 100 -3.24 -17.50 -17.02
N GLY A 101 -2.35 -17.81 -16.07
CA GLY A 101 -1.41 -16.83 -15.50
C GLY A 101 -1.99 -15.96 -14.39
N LEU A 102 -3.29 -16.10 -14.07
CA LEU A 102 -3.94 -15.40 -12.98
C LEU A 102 -3.65 -16.07 -11.63
N GLN A 103 -3.35 -15.27 -10.60
CA GLN A 103 -3.31 -15.71 -9.20
C GLN A 103 -4.10 -14.78 -8.24
N PRO A 104 -5.37 -14.42 -8.55
CA PRO A 104 -6.13 -13.53 -7.70
C PRO A 104 -6.51 -14.19 -6.38
N ASP A 105 -6.66 -13.36 -5.36
CA ASP A 105 -7.20 -13.74 -4.07
C ASP A 105 -8.73 -13.81 -4.11
N VAL A 106 -9.37 -12.93 -4.89
CA VAL A 106 -10.84 -12.80 -4.94
C VAL A 106 -11.40 -12.82 -6.36
N ALA A 107 -12.44 -13.63 -6.58
CA ALA A 107 -13.27 -13.58 -7.78
C ALA A 107 -14.68 -13.07 -7.44
N VAL A 108 -15.07 -11.92 -8.00
CA VAL A 108 -16.43 -11.37 -7.88
C VAL A 108 -17.28 -11.91 -9.02
N VAL A 109 -18.32 -12.69 -8.71
CA VAL A 109 -19.15 -13.37 -9.72
C VAL A 109 -20.58 -12.86 -9.65
N MET A 110 -21.07 -12.32 -10.77
CA MET A 110 -22.49 -11.95 -10.96
C MET A 110 -22.91 -12.31 -12.39
N ILE A 111 -23.72 -13.36 -12.54
CA ILE A 111 -24.13 -13.88 -13.86
C ILE A 111 -25.45 -14.63 -13.77
N GLY A 112 -26.23 -14.59 -14.86
CA GLY A 112 -27.41 -15.44 -15.07
C GLY A 112 -28.64 -14.69 -15.58
N THR A 113 -28.63 -13.35 -15.59
CA THR A 113 -29.80 -12.56 -16.06
C THR A 113 -30.13 -12.81 -17.52
N ASN A 114 -29.12 -13.05 -18.37
CA ASN A 114 -29.30 -13.27 -19.80
C ASN A 114 -29.87 -14.66 -20.14
N ASN A 115 -29.74 -15.64 -19.23
CA ASN A 115 -30.34 -16.97 -19.38
C ASN A 115 -31.88 -16.93 -19.33
N PHE A 116 -32.47 -15.82 -18.84
CA PHE A 116 -33.92 -15.60 -18.84
C PHE A 116 -34.43 -14.77 -20.05
N GLY A 117 -33.59 -14.50 -21.06
CA GLY A 117 -33.91 -13.69 -22.25
C GLY A 117 -35.05 -14.24 -23.13
N GLN A 118 -35.59 -13.44 -24.06
CA GLN A 118 -36.88 -13.72 -24.71
C GLN A 118 -36.92 -14.85 -25.75
N GLN A 119 -35.79 -15.32 -26.29
CA GLN A 119 -35.78 -16.34 -27.36
C GLN A 119 -35.57 -17.77 -26.86
N ASP A 120 -34.84 -17.98 -25.75
CA ASP A 120 -34.54 -19.30 -25.16
C ASP A 120 -34.46 -19.16 -23.63
N GLN A 121 -35.61 -19.27 -22.94
CA GLN A 121 -35.68 -19.10 -21.48
C GLN A 121 -35.29 -20.38 -20.76
N ASP A 122 -34.17 -20.35 -20.05
CA ASP A 122 -33.80 -21.42 -19.14
C ASP A 122 -34.74 -21.45 -17.93
N SER A 123 -34.97 -22.66 -17.43
CA SER A 123 -35.60 -22.82 -16.11
C SER A 123 -34.65 -22.35 -15.00
N PRO A 124 -35.17 -21.88 -13.85
CA PRO A 124 -34.34 -21.49 -12.70
C PRO A 124 -33.33 -22.56 -12.28
N SER A 125 -33.68 -23.85 -12.31
CA SER A 125 -32.74 -24.93 -11.98
C SER A 125 -31.58 -25.03 -12.97
N VAL A 126 -31.83 -24.80 -14.25
CA VAL A 126 -30.78 -24.79 -15.29
C VAL A 126 -29.84 -23.60 -15.06
N VAL A 127 -30.37 -22.41 -14.76
CA VAL A 127 -29.51 -21.24 -14.45
C VAL A 127 -28.68 -21.49 -13.19
N LEU A 128 -29.28 -22.05 -12.14
CA LEU A 128 -28.58 -22.44 -10.91
C LEU A 128 -27.41 -23.39 -11.20
N ASP A 129 -27.63 -24.44 -11.99
CA ASP A 129 -26.58 -25.40 -12.36
C ASP A 129 -25.43 -24.71 -13.12
N GLY A 130 -25.76 -23.78 -14.02
CA GLY A 130 -24.77 -22.99 -14.76
C GLY A 130 -23.92 -22.09 -13.86
N VAL A 131 -24.53 -21.39 -12.91
CA VAL A 131 -23.81 -20.55 -11.93
C VAL A 131 -22.92 -21.42 -11.04
N ASN A 132 -23.43 -22.56 -10.55
CA ASN A 132 -22.63 -23.49 -9.75
C ASN A 132 -21.43 -24.04 -10.52
N ALA A 133 -21.60 -24.38 -11.80
CA ALA A 133 -20.50 -24.84 -12.63
C ALA A 133 -19.37 -23.79 -12.76
N ILE A 134 -19.71 -22.50 -12.85
CA ILE A 134 -18.71 -21.42 -12.89
C ILE A 134 -17.94 -21.33 -11.59
N VAL A 135 -18.64 -21.34 -10.44
CA VAL A 135 -18.00 -21.27 -9.11
C VAL A 135 -17.05 -22.45 -8.90
N GLU A 136 -17.48 -23.66 -9.24
CA GLU A 136 -16.66 -24.86 -9.09
C GLU A 136 -15.48 -24.89 -10.07
N GLN A 137 -15.66 -24.39 -11.31
CA GLN A 137 -14.56 -24.26 -12.26
C GLN A 137 -13.50 -23.27 -11.74
N LEU A 138 -13.92 -22.12 -11.21
CA LEU A 138 -13.00 -21.15 -10.60
C LEU A 138 -12.23 -21.76 -9.43
N LYS A 139 -12.92 -22.45 -8.51
CA LYS A 139 -12.28 -23.11 -7.36
C LYS A 139 -11.30 -24.21 -7.77
N SER A 140 -11.54 -24.85 -8.92
CA SER A 140 -10.69 -25.92 -9.48
C SER A 140 -9.46 -25.37 -10.20
N GLU A 141 -9.62 -24.31 -11.01
CA GLU A 141 -8.53 -23.75 -11.81
C GLU A 141 -7.65 -22.77 -11.00
N LEU A 142 -8.24 -22.11 -10.00
CA LEU A 142 -7.56 -21.19 -9.08
C LEU A 142 -7.69 -21.72 -7.63
N PRO A 143 -6.78 -22.60 -7.16
CA PRO A 143 -6.96 -23.32 -5.90
C PRO A 143 -6.99 -22.45 -4.65
N ASN A 144 -6.42 -21.24 -4.71
CA ASN A 144 -6.38 -20.28 -3.59
C ASN A 144 -7.50 -19.23 -3.64
N ILE A 145 -8.34 -19.23 -4.69
CA ILE A 145 -9.37 -18.21 -4.87
C ILE A 145 -10.43 -18.27 -3.78
N HIS A 146 -10.83 -17.10 -3.30
CA HIS A 146 -12.08 -16.88 -2.60
C HIS A 146 -13.13 -16.31 -3.57
N VAL A 147 -14.30 -16.96 -3.68
CA VAL A 147 -15.36 -16.49 -4.59
C VAL A 147 -16.36 -15.62 -3.82
N LEU A 148 -16.46 -14.35 -4.19
CA LEU A 148 -17.57 -13.50 -3.79
C LEU A 148 -18.70 -13.64 -4.81
N LEU A 149 -19.65 -14.54 -4.51
CA LEU A 149 -20.79 -14.80 -5.36
C LEU A 149 -21.94 -13.83 -5.01
N LEU A 150 -22.33 -13.01 -5.97
CA LEU A 150 -23.45 -12.09 -5.82
C LEU A 150 -24.75 -12.75 -6.26
N ASP A 151 -25.84 -12.28 -5.70
CA ASP A 151 -27.16 -12.61 -6.22
C ASP A 151 -27.36 -12.00 -7.62
N ILE A 152 -28.16 -12.65 -8.46
CA ILE A 152 -28.53 -12.09 -9.76
C ILE A 152 -29.39 -10.87 -9.49
N PHE A 153 -28.99 -9.71 -10.01
CA PHE A 153 -29.67 -8.45 -9.72
C PHE A 153 -31.13 -8.44 -10.19
N PRO A 154 -32.03 -7.75 -9.44
CA PRO A 154 -33.42 -7.64 -9.83
C PRO A 154 -33.56 -6.80 -11.11
N ARG A 155 -34.58 -7.10 -11.92
CA ARG A 155 -34.87 -6.37 -13.16
C ARG A 155 -36.34 -6.18 -13.46
N GLY A 156 -36.62 -5.24 -14.36
CA GLY A 156 -37.94 -4.71 -14.69
C GLY A 156 -38.44 -3.77 -13.59
N GLN A 157 -39.25 -2.76 -13.92
CA GLN A 157 -39.69 -1.76 -12.93
C GLN A 157 -40.44 -2.39 -11.75
N ASN A 158 -41.44 -3.23 -12.04
CA ASN A 158 -42.28 -3.91 -11.04
C ASN A 158 -41.91 -5.39 -10.92
N PHE A 159 -42.30 -6.00 -9.79
CA PHE A 159 -42.21 -7.45 -9.63
C PHE A 159 -42.93 -8.17 -10.79
N ASN A 160 -42.24 -9.16 -11.37
CA ASN A 160 -42.71 -9.90 -12.53
C ASN A 160 -42.20 -11.34 -12.49
N ALA A 161 -42.65 -12.18 -13.42
CA ALA A 161 -42.30 -13.61 -13.45
C ALA A 161 -40.78 -13.84 -13.52
N MET A 162 -40.05 -13.04 -14.29
CA MET A 162 -38.59 -13.13 -14.41
C MET A 162 -37.89 -12.77 -13.09
N ARG A 163 -38.34 -11.71 -12.41
CA ARG A 163 -37.83 -11.39 -11.06
C ARG A 163 -38.12 -12.52 -10.06
N GLY A 164 -39.26 -13.20 -10.20
CA GLY A 164 -39.58 -14.40 -9.44
C GLY A 164 -38.60 -15.57 -9.72
N SER A 165 -38.27 -15.83 -10.98
CA SER A 165 -37.28 -16.83 -11.38
C SER A 165 -35.88 -16.51 -10.84
N ILE A 166 -35.45 -15.25 -10.92
CA ILE A 166 -34.19 -14.76 -10.36
C ILE A 166 -34.12 -15.02 -8.85
N LEU A 167 -35.19 -14.68 -8.11
CA LEU A 167 -35.23 -14.92 -6.66
C LEU A 167 -35.14 -16.41 -6.30
N GLN A 168 -35.72 -17.31 -7.10
CA GLN A 168 -35.59 -18.74 -6.88
C GLN A 168 -34.13 -19.20 -7.01
N VAL A 169 -33.42 -18.71 -8.03
CA VAL A 169 -31.98 -19.00 -8.20
C VAL A 169 -31.19 -18.43 -7.02
N ASN A 170 -31.40 -17.17 -6.67
CA ASN A 170 -30.67 -16.50 -5.58
C ASN A 170 -30.86 -17.21 -4.23
N GLN A 171 -32.08 -17.64 -3.91
CA GLN A 171 -32.35 -18.42 -2.70
C GLN A 171 -31.63 -19.77 -2.70
N ALA A 172 -31.58 -20.45 -3.84
CA ALA A 172 -30.88 -21.72 -3.98
C ALA A 172 -29.35 -21.58 -3.93
N LEU A 173 -28.78 -20.53 -4.52
CA LEU A 173 -27.35 -20.21 -4.42
C LEU A 173 -26.96 -19.91 -2.98
N GLN A 174 -27.76 -19.09 -2.27
CA GLN A 174 -27.54 -18.82 -0.85
C GLN A 174 -27.50 -20.10 -0.03
N ALA A 175 -28.46 -21.00 -0.25
CA ALA A 175 -28.52 -22.27 0.47
C ALA A 175 -27.34 -23.21 0.12
N THR A 176 -26.91 -23.21 -1.15
CA THR A 176 -25.79 -24.04 -1.64
C THR A 176 -24.48 -23.66 -0.96
N TYR A 177 -24.16 -22.37 -0.84
CA TYR A 177 -22.85 -21.90 -0.39
C TYR A 177 -22.80 -21.44 1.07
N ILE A 178 -23.88 -21.58 1.84
CA ILE A 178 -23.94 -21.12 3.24
C ILE A 178 -22.90 -21.78 4.18
N GLN A 179 -22.33 -22.91 3.79
CA GLN A 179 -21.31 -23.65 4.55
C GLN A 179 -19.98 -23.81 3.79
N ASP A 180 -19.82 -23.15 2.65
CA ASP A 180 -18.58 -23.20 1.88
C ASP A 180 -17.66 -22.08 2.37
N ASP A 181 -16.47 -22.43 2.87
CA ASP A 181 -15.51 -21.48 3.41
C ASP A 181 -14.75 -20.71 2.32
N ARG A 182 -14.79 -21.18 1.07
CA ARG A 182 -14.19 -20.56 -0.11
C ARG A 182 -15.18 -19.72 -0.91
N VAL A 183 -16.44 -19.63 -0.48
CA VAL A 183 -17.48 -18.86 -1.18
C VAL A 183 -18.26 -17.99 -0.20
N THR A 184 -18.24 -16.68 -0.40
CA THR A 184 -19.16 -15.77 0.27
C THR A 184 -20.32 -15.44 -0.67
N PHE A 185 -21.53 -15.92 -0.35
CA PHE A 185 -22.74 -15.47 -1.05
C PHE A 185 -23.23 -14.13 -0.47
N LEU A 186 -23.38 -13.11 -1.30
CA LEU A 186 -23.84 -11.78 -0.90
C LEU A 186 -25.21 -11.43 -1.55
N PRO A 187 -26.31 -11.40 -0.77
CA PRO A 187 -27.62 -11.00 -1.26
C PRO A 187 -27.74 -9.47 -1.37
N ILE A 188 -27.21 -8.90 -2.45
CA ILE A 188 -27.17 -7.45 -2.67
C ILE A 188 -28.44 -6.90 -3.33
N GLY A 189 -29.21 -7.73 -4.04
CA GLY A 189 -30.36 -7.32 -4.84
C GLY A 189 -31.40 -6.44 -4.14
N GLN A 190 -31.54 -6.57 -2.82
CA GLN A 190 -32.44 -5.73 -2.01
C GLN A 190 -32.05 -4.24 -1.99
N HIS A 191 -30.78 -3.91 -2.22
CA HIS A 191 -30.29 -2.53 -2.26
C HIS A 191 -30.70 -1.78 -3.54
N PHE A 192 -31.21 -2.49 -4.55
CA PHE A 192 -31.70 -1.93 -5.80
C PHE A 192 -33.23 -1.83 -5.88
N ILE A 193 -33.94 -2.20 -4.81
CA ILE A 193 -35.41 -2.23 -4.75
C ILE A 193 -35.91 -1.21 -3.72
N GLU A 194 -36.84 -0.36 -4.15
CA GLU A 194 -37.52 0.63 -3.32
C GLU A 194 -38.47 -0.02 -2.31
N GLN A 195 -38.88 0.73 -1.29
CA GLN A 195 -39.82 0.24 -0.27
C GLN A 195 -41.17 -0.21 -0.84
N ASP A 196 -41.59 0.34 -1.98
CA ASP A 196 -42.83 -0.04 -2.68
C ASP A 196 -42.64 -1.26 -3.61
N GLY A 197 -41.44 -1.81 -3.68
CA GLY A 197 -41.07 -2.95 -4.51
C GLY A 197 -40.66 -2.60 -5.95
N THR A 198 -40.61 -1.32 -6.30
CA THR A 198 -40.17 -0.86 -7.63
C THR A 198 -38.65 -0.71 -7.72
N ILE A 199 -38.12 -0.58 -8.94
CA ILE A 199 -36.72 -0.19 -9.19
C ILE A 199 -36.72 1.24 -9.73
N SER A 200 -35.93 2.12 -9.12
CA SER A 200 -35.78 3.51 -9.55
C SER A 200 -34.97 3.63 -10.85
N THR A 201 -35.38 4.53 -11.73
CA THR A 201 -34.61 4.91 -12.92
C THR A 201 -33.33 5.67 -12.58
N GLU A 202 -33.18 6.19 -11.35
CA GLU A 202 -31.94 6.82 -10.90
C GLU A 202 -30.83 5.79 -10.72
N ILE A 203 -31.16 4.57 -10.27
CA ILE A 203 -30.22 3.48 -10.01
C ILE A 203 -30.10 2.54 -11.21
N MET A 204 -31.22 2.23 -11.88
CA MET A 204 -31.25 1.44 -13.12
C MET A 204 -32.12 2.12 -14.18
N PRO A 205 -31.56 2.96 -15.07
CA PRO A 205 -32.33 3.77 -16.03
C PRO A 205 -33.25 2.98 -16.96
N ASP A 206 -32.88 1.74 -17.29
CA ASP A 206 -33.67 0.80 -18.09
C ASP A 206 -34.25 -0.38 -17.28
N TYR A 207 -34.16 -0.28 -15.94
CA TYR A 207 -34.53 -1.32 -14.98
C TYR A 207 -33.74 -2.63 -15.15
N LEU A 208 -32.50 -2.55 -15.66
CA LEU A 208 -31.58 -3.69 -15.81
C LEU A 208 -30.12 -3.28 -15.56
N HIS A 209 -29.62 -2.29 -16.29
CA HIS A 209 -28.25 -1.81 -16.20
C HIS A 209 -28.14 -0.66 -15.20
N LEU A 210 -27.03 -0.63 -14.47
CA LEU A 210 -26.79 0.35 -13.43
C LEU A 210 -26.39 1.71 -14.02
N SER A 211 -26.86 2.78 -13.38
CA SER A 211 -26.25 4.11 -13.43
C SER A 211 -24.97 4.14 -12.59
N GLU A 212 -24.22 5.24 -12.61
CA GLU A 212 -23.08 5.47 -11.72
C GLU A 212 -23.46 5.26 -10.24
N GLN A 213 -24.59 5.83 -9.80
CA GLN A 213 -25.11 5.63 -8.44
C GLN A 213 -25.42 4.16 -8.13
N GLY A 214 -25.90 3.40 -9.12
CA GLY A 214 -26.07 1.95 -8.98
C GLY A 214 -24.74 1.21 -8.79
N TYR A 215 -23.68 1.65 -9.47
CA TYR A 215 -22.33 1.12 -9.27
C TYR A 215 -21.71 1.53 -7.93
N GLU A 216 -22.01 2.71 -7.40
CA GLU A 216 -21.62 3.11 -6.03
C GLU A 216 -22.22 2.15 -5.00
N ILE A 217 -23.53 1.89 -5.08
CA ILE A 217 -24.22 0.93 -4.20
C ILE A 217 -23.60 -0.47 -4.32
N TRP A 218 -23.28 -0.89 -5.55
CA TRP A 218 -22.61 -2.17 -5.78
C TRP A 218 -21.22 -2.18 -5.11
N SER A 219 -20.41 -1.15 -5.34
CA SER A 219 -19.06 -1.05 -4.81
C SER A 219 -19.02 -1.09 -3.28
N ASP A 220 -19.83 -0.24 -2.63
CA ASP A 220 -19.90 -0.13 -1.17
C ASP A 220 -20.28 -1.47 -0.51
N ALA A 221 -21.15 -2.25 -1.14
CA ALA A 221 -21.61 -3.52 -0.60
C ALA A 221 -20.54 -4.62 -0.67
N ILE A 222 -19.70 -4.62 -1.71
CA ILE A 222 -18.74 -5.72 -1.95
C ILE A 222 -17.35 -5.43 -1.38
N LEU A 223 -16.94 -4.16 -1.30
CA LEU A 223 -15.60 -3.76 -0.86
C LEU A 223 -15.17 -4.38 0.48
N PRO A 224 -15.99 -4.37 1.55
CA PRO A 224 -15.58 -4.95 2.83
C PRO A 224 -15.29 -6.45 2.74
N THR A 225 -15.99 -7.17 1.85
CA THR A 225 -15.77 -8.60 1.66
C THR A 225 -14.53 -8.84 0.83
N ILE A 226 -14.32 -8.07 -0.24
CA ILE A 226 -13.10 -8.17 -1.06
C ILE A 226 -11.87 -7.91 -0.19
N GLN A 227 -11.85 -6.81 0.57
CA GLN A 227 -10.73 -6.44 1.44
C GLN A 227 -10.44 -7.46 2.53
N LYS A 228 -11.44 -8.20 2.99
CA LYS A 228 -11.24 -9.29 3.96
C LYS A 228 -10.51 -10.50 3.35
N HIS A 229 -10.61 -10.67 2.04
CA HIS A 229 -10.18 -11.88 1.33
C HIS A 229 -9.02 -11.65 0.36
N ILE A 230 -8.67 -10.41 0.02
CA ILE A 230 -7.37 -10.07 -0.55
C ILE A 230 -6.30 -10.44 0.49
N GLY A 231 -5.30 -11.21 0.06
CA GLY A 231 -4.22 -11.65 0.94
C GLY A 231 -3.46 -10.44 1.47
N PRO A 232 -2.88 -10.51 2.69
CA PRO A 232 -1.94 -9.47 3.09
C PRO A 232 -0.84 -9.40 2.04
N VAL A 233 -0.46 -8.17 1.64
CA VAL A 233 0.75 -7.89 0.85
C VAL A 233 1.85 -8.90 1.15
N GLN A 234 2.37 -9.54 0.10
CA GLN A 234 3.34 -10.61 0.24
C GLN A 234 4.47 -10.20 1.18
N GLN A 235 4.76 -11.06 2.15
CA GLN A 235 5.84 -10.82 3.11
C GLN A 235 7.02 -11.73 2.82
N VAL A 236 8.20 -11.12 2.67
CA VAL A 236 9.47 -11.84 2.60
C VAL A 236 10.20 -11.67 3.93
N ASP A 237 10.49 -12.78 4.60
CA ASP A 237 11.26 -12.77 5.83
C ASP A 237 12.77 -12.86 5.54
N LEU A 238 13.50 -11.79 5.82
CA LEU A 238 14.96 -11.67 5.68
C LEU A 238 15.66 -11.55 7.04
N ALA A 239 14.96 -11.75 8.16
CA ALA A 239 15.47 -11.48 9.50
C ALA A 239 16.69 -12.33 9.87
N ASP A 240 16.78 -13.56 9.34
CA ASP A 240 17.89 -14.49 9.55
C ASP A 240 18.94 -14.46 8.41
N ASP A 241 18.78 -13.56 7.43
CA ASP A 241 19.67 -13.45 6.27
C ASP A 241 20.97 -12.71 6.63
N ALA A 242 21.87 -13.41 7.32
CA ALA A 242 23.13 -12.86 7.80
C ALA A 242 24.07 -12.36 6.68
N ILE A 243 23.87 -12.76 5.42
CA ILE A 243 24.70 -12.31 4.29
C ILE A 243 24.45 -10.83 4.00
N ARG A 244 23.22 -10.36 4.21
CA ARG A 244 22.82 -8.97 3.98
C ARG A 244 23.11 -8.06 5.18
N GLN A 245 23.34 -8.64 6.36
CA GLN A 245 23.46 -7.90 7.61
C GLN A 245 24.90 -7.50 7.91
N VAL A 246 25.08 -6.29 8.43
CA VAL A 246 26.35 -5.77 8.92
C VAL A 246 26.17 -5.13 10.28
N THR A 247 27.13 -5.32 11.19
CA THR A 247 27.15 -4.58 12.46
C THR A 247 27.86 -3.24 12.24
N VAL A 248 27.14 -2.14 12.38
CA VAL A 248 27.70 -0.79 12.31
C VAL A 248 28.48 -0.47 13.59
N ASP A 249 27.85 -0.70 14.75
CA ASP A 249 28.52 -0.59 16.05
C ASP A 249 27.80 -1.41 17.11
N LYS A 250 28.57 -1.96 18.05
CA LYS A 250 28.08 -2.72 19.19
C LYS A 250 29.04 -2.56 20.37
N GLU A 251 28.51 -2.31 21.56
CA GLU A 251 29.30 -2.19 22.78
C GLU A 251 28.59 -2.92 23.93
N ALA A 252 29.28 -3.87 24.56
CA ALA A 252 28.69 -4.71 25.58
C ALA A 252 28.18 -3.87 26.77
N GLY A 253 26.90 -4.06 27.13
CA GLY A 253 26.27 -3.35 28.25
C GLY A 253 25.97 -1.88 27.98
N GLN A 254 26.15 -1.39 26.75
CA GLN A 254 25.85 -0.01 26.38
C GLN A 254 24.71 0.04 25.37
N TYR A 255 23.70 0.87 25.66
CA TYR A 255 22.65 1.21 24.70
C TYR A 255 23.25 2.07 23.60
N LEU A 256 23.19 1.61 22.35
CA LEU A 256 23.45 2.41 21.16
C LEU A 256 22.17 2.44 20.33
N GLY A 257 21.69 3.62 19.98
CA GLY A 257 20.55 3.68 19.08
C GLY A 257 20.29 5.02 18.44
N HIS A 258 19.15 5.14 17.80
CA HIS A 258 18.71 6.32 17.03
C HIS A 258 19.77 6.79 16.01
N PRO A 259 20.25 5.93 15.11
CA PRO A 259 21.21 6.33 14.11
C PRO A 259 20.59 7.23 13.04
N THR A 260 21.42 8.12 12.52
CA THR A 260 21.21 8.83 11.26
C THR A 260 22.39 8.54 10.34
N THR A 261 22.13 8.39 9.04
CA THR A 261 23.15 8.08 8.04
C THR A 261 23.09 9.03 6.86
N VAL A 262 24.25 9.40 6.30
CA VAL A 262 24.35 10.14 5.03
C VAL A 262 25.33 9.45 4.09
N LEU A 263 24.95 9.27 2.82
CA LEU A 263 25.85 8.85 1.74
C LEU A 263 26.52 10.10 1.16
N LEU A 264 27.85 10.09 1.08
CA LEU A 264 28.61 11.21 0.54
C LEU A 264 28.68 11.17 -0.99
N ASP A 265 29.13 12.28 -1.58
CA ASP A 265 29.19 12.49 -3.03
C ASP A 265 30.05 11.46 -3.79
N ASP A 266 30.99 10.80 -3.13
CA ASP A 266 31.79 9.74 -3.73
C ASP A 266 31.00 8.45 -4.02
N GLY A 267 29.73 8.40 -3.59
CA GLY A 267 28.77 7.33 -3.87
C GLY A 267 29.03 6.04 -3.09
N LYS A 268 29.95 6.04 -2.12
CA LYS A 268 30.32 4.84 -1.36
C LYS A 268 30.64 5.12 0.11
N THR A 269 30.97 6.36 0.47
CA THR A 269 31.30 6.69 1.84
C THR A 269 30.01 7.01 2.59
N VAL A 270 29.75 6.28 3.68
CA VAL A 270 28.58 6.46 4.52
C VAL A 270 29.03 6.91 5.90
N LEU A 271 28.52 8.05 6.37
CA LEU A 271 28.68 8.45 7.76
C LEU A 271 27.47 7.97 8.57
N CYS A 272 27.70 7.49 9.78
CA CYS A 272 26.65 7.14 10.74
C CYS A 272 26.91 7.86 12.07
N VAL A 273 25.92 8.63 12.53
CA VAL A 273 25.96 9.34 13.81
C VAL A 273 24.82 8.84 14.70
N TYR A 274 25.09 8.62 15.97
CA TYR A 274 24.11 8.06 16.93
C TYR A 274 24.49 8.38 18.39
N PRO A 275 23.52 8.50 19.31
CA PRO A 275 23.78 8.62 20.73
C PRO A 275 24.22 7.31 21.37
N LYS A 276 25.14 7.40 22.34
CA LYS A 276 25.36 6.38 23.37
C LYS A 276 24.26 6.40 24.44
N GLY A 277 23.02 6.18 24.03
CA GLY A 277 21.87 6.09 24.90
C GLY A 277 20.54 6.14 24.15
N HIS A 278 19.45 5.89 24.87
CA HIS A 278 18.09 5.93 24.32
C HIS A 278 17.65 7.39 24.10
N GLY A 279 17.93 7.95 22.92
CA GLY A 279 17.60 9.34 22.59
C GLY A 279 18.19 10.34 23.57
N LYS A 280 19.44 10.13 24.03
CA LYS A 280 20.21 11.10 24.84
C LYS A 280 21.63 10.59 25.03
N GLY A 281 22.54 11.51 25.31
CA GLY A 281 23.93 11.21 25.66
C GLY A 281 24.88 11.61 24.56
N GLN A 282 26.14 11.20 24.71
CA GLN A 282 27.19 11.57 23.76
C GLN A 282 26.87 11.01 22.37
N LEU A 283 26.79 11.90 21.38
CA LEU A 283 26.80 11.48 19.98
C LEU A 283 28.18 10.95 19.62
N VAL A 284 28.19 9.84 18.89
CA VAL A 284 29.38 9.21 18.33
C VAL A 284 29.20 9.10 16.82
N MET A 285 30.32 9.09 16.10
CA MET A 285 30.35 9.02 14.65
C MET A 285 31.23 7.86 14.20
N LYS A 286 30.78 7.12 13.18
CA LYS A 286 31.58 6.13 12.45
C LYS A 286 31.43 6.36 10.96
N LYS A 287 32.40 5.88 10.18
CA LYS A 287 32.44 6.00 8.73
C LYS A 287 32.66 4.65 8.08
N SER A 288 31.94 4.37 7.01
CA SER A 288 32.25 3.32 6.05
C SER A 288 32.75 3.98 4.77
N THR A 289 33.74 3.38 4.10
CA THR A 289 34.26 3.84 2.79
C THR A 289 34.00 2.83 1.66
N ASP A 290 33.16 1.84 1.94
CA ASP A 290 32.84 0.68 1.09
C ASP A 290 31.33 0.39 1.13
N SER A 291 30.52 1.45 1.02
CA SER A 291 29.05 1.38 0.89
C SER A 291 28.35 0.72 2.08
N GLY A 292 28.91 0.84 3.29
CA GLY A 292 28.34 0.29 4.51
C GLY A 292 28.80 -1.13 4.84
N HIS A 293 29.65 -1.78 4.03
CA HIS A 293 30.08 -3.16 4.28
C HIS A 293 31.06 -3.30 5.46
N THR A 294 31.93 -2.31 5.69
CA THR A 294 32.81 -2.25 6.85
C THR A 294 32.80 -0.86 7.49
N TRP A 295 33.12 -0.80 8.79
CA TRP A 295 33.01 0.42 9.59
C TRP A 295 34.29 0.71 10.36
N SER A 296 34.67 1.99 10.38
CA SER A 296 35.84 2.51 11.11
C SER A 296 35.72 2.31 12.63
N ASP A 297 36.78 2.62 13.38
CA ASP A 297 36.62 2.95 14.80
C ASP A 297 35.78 4.23 14.97
N ARG A 298 35.31 4.50 16.20
CA ARG A 298 34.61 5.75 16.51
C ARG A 298 35.53 6.95 16.29
N LEU A 299 35.05 7.91 15.51
CA LEU A 299 35.79 9.08 15.11
C LEU A 299 35.73 10.18 16.20
N PRO A 300 36.74 11.07 16.26
CA PRO A 300 36.67 12.25 17.11
C PRO A 300 35.48 13.12 16.76
N VAL A 301 34.83 13.68 17.78
CA VAL A 301 33.68 14.58 17.64
C VAL A 301 33.84 15.80 18.57
N PRO A 302 33.18 16.92 18.29
CA PRO A 302 33.20 18.12 19.14
C PRO A 302 32.75 17.85 20.58
N ALA A 303 33.22 18.65 21.53
CA ALA A 303 32.98 18.38 22.95
C ALA A 303 31.50 18.53 23.34
N SER A 304 30.81 19.50 22.74
CA SER A 304 29.37 19.77 22.96
C SER A 304 28.47 18.61 22.55
N TRP A 305 28.90 17.71 21.66
CA TRP A 305 28.12 16.52 21.26
C TRP A 305 27.82 15.59 22.45
N SER A 306 28.62 15.68 23.52
CA SER A 306 28.34 15.01 24.81
C SER A 306 27.04 15.45 25.48
N THR A 307 26.56 16.66 25.15
CA THR A 307 25.36 17.27 25.71
C THR A 307 24.12 17.07 24.84
N SER A 308 24.22 16.28 23.77
CA SER A 308 23.11 16.02 22.87
C SER A 308 21.93 15.41 23.62
N LYS A 309 20.74 15.86 23.23
CA LYS A 309 19.46 15.36 23.70
C LYS A 309 18.69 14.82 22.51
N GLU A 310 18.00 13.70 22.74
CA GLU A 310 17.08 13.09 21.78
C GLU A 310 17.80 12.62 20.50
N THR A 311 17.05 12.44 19.42
CA THR A 311 17.44 11.69 18.22
C THR A 311 18.20 12.61 17.28
N PRO A 312 19.44 12.28 16.88
CA PRO A 312 20.17 13.09 15.91
C PRO A 312 19.60 12.89 14.50
N HIS A 313 19.63 13.96 13.71
CA HIS A 313 19.30 13.90 12.28
C HIS A 313 20.39 14.62 11.50
N MET A 314 20.89 13.97 10.45
CA MET A 314 22.00 14.46 9.64
C MET A 314 21.60 14.51 8.18
N TYR A 315 21.88 15.65 7.54
CA TYR A 315 21.56 15.87 6.13
C TYR A 315 22.73 16.50 5.41
N GLN A 316 22.84 16.22 4.11
CA GLN A 316 23.67 16.97 3.20
C GLN A 316 22.81 18.06 2.54
N VAL A 317 23.27 19.30 2.59
CA VAL A 317 22.59 20.45 1.99
C VAL A 317 23.58 21.23 1.11
N THR A 318 23.03 21.94 0.12
CA THR A 318 23.80 22.74 -0.84
C THR A 318 23.18 24.12 -0.92
N ASP A 319 23.97 25.19 -0.81
CA ASP A 319 23.44 26.55 -1.03
C ASP A 319 23.30 26.92 -2.51
N ALA A 320 22.70 28.09 -2.76
CA ALA A 320 22.53 28.63 -4.11
C ALA A 320 23.85 28.88 -4.87
N SER A 321 24.99 28.93 -4.17
CA SER A 321 26.32 29.05 -4.79
C SER A 321 26.99 27.69 -5.06
N GLY A 322 26.34 26.59 -4.70
CA GLY A 322 26.85 25.23 -4.85
C GLY A 322 27.76 24.77 -3.72
N VAL A 323 27.86 25.51 -2.61
CA VAL A 323 28.65 25.06 -1.44
C VAL A 323 27.86 23.98 -0.72
N LYS A 324 28.48 22.80 -0.62
CA LYS A 324 27.93 21.62 0.06
C LYS A 324 28.37 21.59 1.51
N ARG A 325 27.48 21.13 2.38
CA ARG A 325 27.75 20.96 3.81
C ARG A 325 26.90 19.84 4.39
N LEU A 326 27.43 19.25 5.46
CA LEU A 326 26.68 18.36 6.33
C LEU A 326 26.17 19.15 7.53
N ILE A 327 24.91 18.98 7.87
CA ILE A 327 24.29 19.56 9.07
C ILE A 327 23.77 18.43 9.94
N LEU A 328 24.00 18.53 11.25
CA LEU A 328 23.59 17.57 12.26
C LEU A 328 22.80 18.28 13.35
N PHE A 329 21.60 17.80 13.63
CA PHE A 329 20.74 18.35 14.67
C PHE A 329 20.78 17.53 15.96
N SER A 330 20.66 18.23 17.09
CA SER A 330 20.29 17.66 18.39
C SER A 330 19.00 18.34 18.86
N SER A 331 18.01 17.54 19.24
CA SER A 331 16.65 18.02 19.47
C SER A 331 16.37 18.44 20.93
N LEU A 332 15.08 18.51 21.29
CA LEU A 332 14.53 19.16 22.49
C LEU A 332 14.83 20.66 22.53
N TYR A 333 14.49 21.32 23.65
CA TYR A 333 14.74 22.75 23.80
C TYR A 333 16.19 23.06 24.25
N PRO A 334 16.88 24.00 23.60
CA PRO A 334 16.65 24.44 22.21
C PRO A 334 17.15 23.37 21.22
N ILE A 335 16.60 23.34 20.00
CA ILE A 335 17.23 22.56 18.91
C ILE A 335 18.58 23.20 18.63
N ARG A 336 19.61 22.36 18.49
CA ARG A 336 20.98 22.79 18.21
C ARG A 336 21.50 22.11 16.96
N MET A 337 22.42 22.77 16.26
CA MET A 337 23.02 22.28 15.03
C MET A 337 24.55 22.31 15.12
N SER A 338 25.18 21.30 14.53
CA SER A 338 26.61 21.20 14.26
C SER A 338 26.79 20.99 12.76
N MET A 339 27.90 21.47 12.19
CA MET A 339 28.09 21.50 10.73
C MET A 339 29.51 21.14 10.32
N SER A 340 29.63 20.55 9.13
CA SER A 340 30.89 20.28 8.42
C SER A 340 30.80 20.77 6.97
N GLU A 341 31.86 21.41 6.47
CA GLU A 341 32.02 21.78 5.05
C GLU A 341 33.16 20.99 4.38
N ASP A 342 33.67 19.96 5.05
CA ASP A 342 34.78 19.09 4.63
C ASP A 342 34.40 17.61 4.67
N GLU A 343 33.16 17.30 4.28
CA GLU A 343 32.64 15.93 4.16
C GLU A 343 32.72 15.11 5.46
N GLY A 344 32.59 15.79 6.60
CA GLY A 344 32.54 15.19 7.93
C GLY A 344 33.90 14.94 8.59
N GLU A 345 35.00 15.44 8.02
CA GLU A 345 36.34 15.35 8.62
C GLU A 345 36.46 16.24 9.86
N THR A 346 35.88 17.44 9.84
CA THR A 346 35.77 18.32 11.01
C THR A 346 34.36 18.87 11.19
N TRP A 347 33.99 19.12 12.44
CA TRP A 347 32.64 19.57 12.82
C TRP A 347 32.68 20.76 13.78
N SER A 348 31.72 21.67 13.64
CA SER A 348 31.51 22.76 14.61
C SER A 348 30.93 22.24 15.93
N GLU A 349 31.03 23.02 17.00
CA GLU A 349 30.24 22.74 18.22
C GLU A 349 28.73 22.86 17.94
N LEU A 350 27.90 22.20 18.77
CA LEU A 350 26.43 22.30 18.75
C LEU A 350 25.99 23.66 19.29
N GLU A 351 25.38 24.47 18.42
CA GLU A 351 24.86 25.80 18.76
C GLU A 351 23.35 25.89 18.51
N PRO A 352 22.58 26.65 19.32
CA PRO A 352 21.15 26.83 19.09
C PRO A 352 20.84 27.44 17.72
N ILE A 353 19.81 26.93 17.05
CA ILE A 353 19.32 27.48 15.77
C ILE A 353 18.16 28.46 15.94
N GLY A 354 17.72 28.68 17.18
CA GLY A 354 16.60 29.55 17.56
C GLY A 354 16.18 29.31 19.01
N GLU A 355 15.15 30.02 19.45
CA GLU A 355 14.56 29.89 20.79
C GLU A 355 13.33 28.97 20.77
N TYR A 356 13.49 27.81 20.14
CA TYR A 356 12.46 26.77 20.06
C TYR A 356 13.06 25.37 20.16
N GLY A 357 12.22 24.40 20.52
CA GLY A 357 12.59 22.99 20.61
C GLY A 357 11.59 22.06 19.91
N GLY A 358 11.83 20.76 20.01
CA GLY A 358 10.93 19.74 19.48
C GLY A 358 11.39 18.32 19.80
N ILE A 359 10.48 17.37 19.72
CA ILE A 359 10.73 15.94 19.89
C ILE A 359 10.98 15.35 18.50
N VAL A 360 12.00 14.50 18.35
CA VAL A 360 12.50 14.01 17.04
C VAL A 360 12.67 15.23 16.12
N GLY A 361 13.48 16.16 16.60
CA GLY A 361 13.65 17.48 16.01
C GLY A 361 14.39 17.38 14.67
N MET A 362 13.86 18.04 13.65
CA MET A 362 14.31 17.97 12.26
C MET A 362 14.32 16.54 11.72
N ALA A 363 13.22 15.81 11.96
CA ALA A 363 13.00 14.41 11.60
C ALA A 363 13.22 14.12 10.13
N ASP A 364 12.86 15.03 9.22
CA ASP A 364 13.14 14.89 7.80
C ASP A 364 13.34 16.26 7.14
N ILE A 365 13.88 16.28 5.94
CA ILE A 365 14.20 17.48 5.16
C ILE A 365 13.59 17.43 3.76
N LEU A 366 13.13 18.59 3.30
CA LEU A 366 12.63 18.82 1.96
C LEU A 366 13.44 19.95 1.30
N GLU A 367 14.03 19.71 0.14
CA GLU A 367 14.56 20.80 -0.69
C GLU A 367 13.40 21.54 -1.39
N THR A 368 13.21 22.81 -1.05
CA THR A 368 12.17 23.66 -1.65
C THR A 368 12.68 24.44 -2.88
N GLY A 369 13.99 24.44 -3.08
CA GLY A 369 14.67 24.86 -4.30
C GLY A 369 15.69 25.99 -4.08
N ASN A 370 16.69 26.06 -4.97
CA ASN A 370 17.74 27.08 -4.95
C ASN A 370 18.48 27.16 -3.60
N GLY A 371 18.82 26.00 -3.03
CA GLY A 371 19.46 25.88 -1.71
C GLY A 371 18.57 26.30 -0.54
N SER A 372 17.25 26.31 -0.73
CA SER A 372 16.28 26.46 0.35
C SER A 372 15.74 25.10 0.78
N TYR A 373 15.53 24.96 2.08
CA TYR A 373 15.14 23.71 2.71
C TYR A 373 14.03 23.95 3.73
N THR A 374 13.17 22.96 3.92
CA THR A 374 12.22 22.89 5.02
C THR A 374 12.51 21.63 5.82
N THR A 375 12.60 21.73 7.13
CA THR A 375 12.69 20.57 8.04
C THR A 375 11.43 20.45 8.86
N PHE A 376 11.14 19.24 9.33
CA PHE A 376 9.91 18.93 10.04
C PHE A 376 10.18 18.28 11.39
N PHE A 377 9.33 18.52 12.38
CA PHE A 377 9.39 17.86 13.69
C PHE A 377 8.02 17.86 14.35
N HIS A 378 7.92 17.29 15.55
CA HIS A 378 6.70 17.37 16.34
C HIS A 378 6.98 17.82 17.77
N ASP A 379 5.94 18.29 18.45
CA ASP A 379 5.98 18.50 19.90
C ASP A 379 4.58 18.34 20.49
N ASP A 380 4.52 18.04 21.78
CA ASP A 380 3.28 17.94 22.55
C ASP A 380 3.09 19.11 23.54
N GLY A 381 3.87 20.17 23.38
CA GLY A 381 3.94 21.37 24.21
C GLY A 381 5.08 21.35 25.24
N ARG A 382 5.77 20.22 25.42
CA ARG A 382 6.86 20.10 26.40
C ARG A 382 8.13 20.84 26.01
N PHE A 383 8.47 20.84 24.72
CA PHE A 383 9.78 21.30 24.28
C PHE A 383 9.74 22.38 23.22
N ILE A 384 8.58 22.74 22.67
CA ILE A 384 8.47 23.83 21.69
C ILE A 384 9.04 25.16 22.21
N ALA A 385 8.97 25.39 23.52
CA ALA A 385 9.56 26.54 24.22
C ALA A 385 10.22 26.11 25.54
N ASP A 386 11.03 26.99 26.13
CA ASP A 386 11.66 26.72 27.43
C ASP A 386 10.60 26.43 28.50
N SER A 387 10.86 25.43 29.34
CA SER A 387 10.00 25.05 30.46
C SER A 387 8.54 24.75 30.07
N GLY A 388 8.32 24.25 28.86
CA GLY A 388 7.03 23.79 28.36
C GLY A 388 6.43 22.63 29.16
N LYS A 389 5.15 22.32 28.89
CA LYS A 389 4.40 21.24 29.53
C LYS A 389 3.55 20.50 28.51
N ALA A 390 3.37 19.20 28.74
CA ALA A 390 2.50 18.40 27.90
C ALA A 390 1.07 18.96 27.90
N THR A 391 0.54 19.19 26.71
CA THR A 391 -0.81 19.72 26.48
C THR A 391 -1.83 18.62 26.23
N GLY A 392 -1.37 17.41 25.90
CA GLY A 392 -2.20 16.31 25.40
C GLY A 392 -2.56 16.45 23.92
N LEU A 393 -2.08 17.50 23.24
CA LEU A 393 -2.20 17.70 21.81
C LEU A 393 -0.82 17.57 21.17
N PHE A 394 -0.78 17.00 19.98
CA PHE A 394 0.43 16.87 19.18
C PHE A 394 0.34 17.78 17.97
N TYR A 395 1.42 18.50 17.72
CA TYR A 395 1.56 19.39 16.57
C TYR A 395 2.80 18.99 15.79
N VAL A 396 2.65 18.86 14.48
CA VAL A 396 3.78 18.78 13.56
C VAL A 396 4.12 20.18 13.10
N TYR A 397 5.39 20.54 13.23
CA TYR A 397 5.94 21.83 12.86
C TYR A 397 6.86 21.67 11.66
N ALA A 398 7.01 22.74 10.90
CA ALA A 398 8.12 22.90 9.98
C ALA A 398 8.88 24.20 10.21
N VAL A 399 10.14 24.21 9.80
CA VAL A 399 11.02 25.37 9.85
C VAL A 399 11.78 25.48 8.53
N ASP A 400 11.90 26.71 8.03
CA ASP A 400 12.48 26.99 6.72
C ASP A 400 13.89 27.57 6.84
N SER A 401 14.77 27.19 5.92
CA SER A 401 16.09 27.77 5.68
C SER A 401 16.18 28.23 4.23
N THR A 402 16.77 29.41 4.00
CA THR A 402 16.94 30.01 2.66
C THR A 402 18.39 30.26 2.28
N ASP A 403 19.33 29.77 3.09
CA ASP A 403 20.78 30.02 2.97
C ASP A 403 21.60 28.73 2.97
N GLY A 404 21.01 27.64 2.48
CA GLY A 404 21.63 26.33 2.44
C GLY A 404 21.82 25.71 3.83
N GLY A 405 20.89 25.92 4.75
CA GLY A 405 20.89 25.29 6.08
C GLY A 405 21.75 25.97 7.13
N LEU A 406 22.26 27.19 6.88
CA LEU A 406 23.07 27.92 7.86
C LEU A 406 22.20 28.56 8.95
N THR A 407 21.04 29.08 8.58
CA THR A 407 20.06 29.64 9.50
C THR A 407 18.67 29.05 9.27
N TRP A 408 17.86 29.04 10.33
CA TRP A 408 16.54 28.42 10.37
C TRP A 408 15.53 29.41 10.97
N GLY A 409 14.38 29.54 10.32
CA GLY A 409 13.32 30.48 10.73
C GLY A 409 12.54 30.04 11.97
N GLU A 410 11.37 30.65 12.16
CA GLU A 410 10.46 30.31 13.25
C GLU A 410 9.58 29.09 12.90
N PRO A 411 9.23 28.23 13.87
CA PRO A 411 8.35 27.09 13.64
C PRO A 411 6.93 27.51 13.23
N ARG A 412 6.37 26.79 12.26
CA ARG A 412 4.97 26.89 11.85
C ARG A 412 4.29 25.52 11.90
N VAL A 413 3.07 25.46 12.41
CA VAL A 413 2.28 24.22 12.44
C VAL A 413 1.87 23.85 11.02
N VAL A 414 2.10 22.59 10.64
CA VAL A 414 1.74 22.03 9.32
C VAL A 414 0.74 20.89 9.38
N ALA A 415 0.70 20.14 10.48
CA ALA A 415 -0.31 19.11 10.68
C ALA A 415 -0.71 19.04 12.16
N HIS A 416 -2.00 18.85 12.39
CA HIS A 416 -2.60 18.63 13.69
C HIS A 416 -3.98 18.02 13.51
N ASP A 417 -4.28 16.99 14.31
CA ASP A 417 -5.63 16.47 14.49
C ASP A 417 -5.80 16.14 15.98
N PRO A 418 -6.77 16.74 16.70
CA PRO A 418 -6.95 16.52 18.13
C PRO A 418 -7.44 15.11 18.49
N SER A 419 -7.83 14.30 17.52
CA SER A 419 -8.29 12.91 17.72
C SER A 419 -7.16 11.89 17.69
N VAL A 420 -5.95 12.28 17.28
CA VAL A 420 -4.76 11.43 17.12
C VAL A 420 -3.49 12.13 17.59
N HIS A 421 -2.41 11.38 17.80
CA HIS A 421 -1.12 11.94 18.18
C HIS A 421 -0.12 11.86 17.02
N LEU A 422 -0.24 12.78 16.05
CA LEU A 422 0.63 12.84 14.87
C LEU A 422 2.07 13.25 15.25
N CYS A 423 3.06 12.48 14.81
CA CYS A 423 4.46 12.71 15.16
C CYS A 423 5.44 12.12 14.13
N GLU A 424 6.72 12.44 14.32
CA GLU A 424 7.86 11.85 13.59
C GLU A 424 7.69 11.84 12.06
N PRO A 425 7.52 13.01 11.43
CA PRO A 425 7.25 13.12 10.00
C PRO A 425 8.37 12.54 9.15
N GLY A 426 8.01 11.76 8.13
CA GLY A 426 8.86 11.33 7.03
C GLY A 426 8.36 11.90 5.70
N ILE A 427 9.24 12.34 4.82
CA ILE A 427 8.88 13.05 3.59
C ILE A 427 9.18 12.19 2.36
N VAL A 428 8.23 12.14 1.43
CA VAL A 428 8.40 11.53 0.11
C VAL A 428 7.93 12.52 -0.94
N THR A 429 8.77 12.80 -1.93
CA THR A 429 8.39 13.63 -3.08
C THR A 429 8.00 12.72 -4.23
N SER A 430 6.96 13.05 -4.98
CA SER A 430 6.55 12.31 -6.18
C SER A 430 7.66 12.30 -7.24
N PRO A 431 7.73 11.30 -8.12
CA PRO A 431 8.79 11.21 -9.14
C PRO A 431 8.88 12.45 -10.06
N ASP A 432 7.76 13.13 -10.32
CA ASP A 432 7.70 14.35 -11.13
C ASP A 432 7.95 15.64 -10.32
N GLY A 433 8.11 15.54 -9.00
CA GLY A 433 8.33 16.65 -8.08
C GLY A 433 7.12 17.57 -7.86
N SER A 434 5.93 17.20 -8.36
CA SER A 434 4.73 18.03 -8.25
C SER A 434 4.05 17.93 -6.89
N ARG A 435 4.14 16.76 -6.25
CA ARG A 435 3.43 16.44 -5.00
C ARG A 435 4.39 15.92 -3.95
N ILE A 436 4.09 16.19 -2.69
CA ILE A 436 4.86 15.71 -1.54
C ILE A 436 3.92 15.04 -0.57
N ALA A 437 4.27 13.84 -0.13
CA ALA A 437 3.64 13.12 0.97
C ALA A 437 4.43 13.33 2.26
N MET A 438 3.72 13.56 3.36
CA MET A 438 4.25 13.49 4.72
C MET A 438 3.60 12.32 5.44
N LEU A 439 4.42 11.31 5.74
CA LEU A 439 4.05 10.12 6.49
C LEU A 439 4.25 10.40 7.98
N LEU A 440 3.26 10.06 8.79
CA LEU A 440 3.17 10.45 10.19
C LEU A 440 2.92 9.22 11.05
N ARG A 441 3.77 9.03 12.06
CA ARG A 441 3.49 8.09 13.14
C ARG A 441 2.26 8.56 13.92
N GLU A 442 1.40 7.61 14.30
CA GLU A 442 0.30 7.82 15.25
C GLU A 442 0.69 7.28 16.63
N ASN A 443 1.06 8.20 17.55
CA ASN A 443 1.66 7.82 18.83
C ASN A 443 0.66 7.27 19.86
N SER A 444 -0.65 7.49 19.71
CA SER A 444 -1.63 6.98 20.67
C SER A 444 -1.90 5.48 20.50
N ARG A 445 -1.46 4.88 19.39
CA ARG A 445 -1.65 3.46 19.02
C ARG A 445 -3.11 3.06 18.87
N LYS A 446 -3.99 4.01 18.56
CA LYS A 446 -5.43 3.78 18.42
C LYS A 446 -5.87 3.70 16.97
N LYS A 447 -5.08 4.26 16.08
CA LYS A 447 -5.32 4.33 14.65
C LYS A 447 -4.05 3.97 13.90
N ASN A 448 -4.17 3.76 12.60
CA ASN A 448 -3.02 3.57 11.74
C ASN A 448 -2.15 4.83 11.71
N SER A 449 -0.92 4.70 11.21
CA SER A 449 -0.10 5.85 10.83
C SER A 449 -0.85 6.70 9.80
N HIS A 450 -0.59 8.00 9.73
CA HIS A 450 -1.33 8.93 8.88
C HIS A 450 -0.47 9.49 7.75
N ILE A 451 -1.11 10.05 6.73
CA ILE A 451 -0.46 10.73 5.62
C ILE A 451 -1.19 12.03 5.29
N CYS A 452 -0.45 13.07 4.92
CA CYS A 452 -0.99 14.28 4.29
C CYS A 452 -0.13 14.69 3.11
N PHE A 453 -0.70 15.50 2.20
CA PHE A 453 -0.08 15.86 0.94
C PHE A 453 0.06 17.37 0.77
N SER A 454 1.09 17.77 0.02
CA SER A 454 1.34 19.15 -0.38
C SER A 454 1.53 19.22 -1.90
N GLU A 455 0.86 20.18 -2.54
CA GLU A 455 1.00 20.50 -3.97
C GLU A 455 1.86 21.76 -4.23
N ASP A 456 2.36 22.41 -3.18
CA ASP A 456 2.98 23.74 -3.27
C ASP A 456 4.35 23.83 -2.60
N LYS A 457 5.06 22.69 -2.59
CA LYS A 457 6.40 22.51 -2.01
C LYS A 457 6.45 22.72 -0.50
N GLY A 458 5.48 22.15 0.21
CA GLY A 458 5.44 22.06 1.67
C GLY A 458 4.90 23.32 2.37
N LYS A 459 4.31 24.26 1.63
CA LYS A 459 3.74 25.50 2.20
C LYS A 459 2.38 25.25 2.81
N THR A 460 1.54 24.47 2.13
CA THR A 460 0.23 24.03 2.63
C THR A 460 0.10 22.52 2.54
N TRP A 461 -0.71 21.95 3.44
CA TRP A 461 -0.87 20.51 3.58
C TRP A 461 -2.36 20.16 3.64
N SER A 462 -2.72 19.04 3.03
CA SER A 462 -4.05 18.47 3.15
C SER A 462 -4.34 18.03 4.59
N THR A 463 -5.60 17.80 4.92
CA THR A 463 -5.96 17.11 6.16
C THR A 463 -5.29 15.73 6.22
N PRO A 464 -4.66 15.34 7.34
CA PRO A 464 -4.13 14.00 7.53
C PRO A 464 -5.23 12.94 7.47
N VAL A 465 -4.95 11.83 6.77
CA VAL A 465 -5.82 10.65 6.67
C VAL A 465 -5.05 9.41 7.08
N GLU A 466 -5.75 8.36 7.54
CA GLU A 466 -5.11 7.09 7.90
C GLU A 466 -4.48 6.42 6.67
N MET A 467 -3.25 5.94 6.81
CA MET A 467 -2.59 5.09 5.82
C MET A 467 -3.11 3.67 5.90
N ASN A 468 -2.79 2.91 4.85
CA ASN A 468 -2.98 1.47 4.84
C ASN A 468 -2.28 0.81 6.05
N ALA A 469 -2.87 -0.29 6.54
CA ALA A 469 -2.34 -1.06 7.66
C ALA A 469 -0.92 -1.62 7.38
N SER A 470 -0.57 -1.85 6.10
CA SER A 470 0.76 -2.31 5.67
C SER A 470 1.88 -1.29 5.93
N LEU A 471 1.54 0.00 6.06
CA LEU A 471 2.44 1.12 6.35
C LEU A 471 2.30 1.64 7.79
N THR A 472 1.56 0.94 8.66
CA THR A 472 1.39 1.39 10.05
C THR A 472 2.64 1.10 10.88
N GLY A 473 3.31 2.15 11.31
CA GLY A 473 4.65 2.07 11.84
C GLY A 473 5.21 3.35 12.45
N ASP A 474 6.43 3.22 12.96
CA ASP A 474 7.19 4.32 13.53
C ASP A 474 8.38 4.70 12.67
N ARG A 475 8.55 6.01 12.50
CA ARG A 475 9.67 6.66 11.84
C ARG A 475 9.91 6.14 10.42
N HIS A 476 8.97 6.45 9.52
CA HIS A 476 9.08 6.17 8.09
C HIS A 476 10.25 6.92 7.47
N GLN A 477 11.14 6.17 6.83
CA GLN A 477 12.20 6.71 6.00
C GLN A 477 12.23 6.03 4.65
N ALA A 478 12.38 6.83 3.61
CA ALA A 478 12.09 6.40 2.26
C ALA A 478 13.19 6.80 1.28
N VAL A 479 13.40 5.94 0.29
CA VAL A 479 14.20 6.23 -0.91
C VAL A 479 13.50 5.61 -2.12
N TYR A 480 13.77 6.18 -3.28
CA TYR A 480 13.47 5.49 -4.54
C TYR A 480 14.65 4.58 -4.91
N ASP A 481 14.34 3.39 -5.41
CA ASP A 481 15.32 2.56 -6.09
C ASP A 481 15.59 3.08 -7.51
N THR A 482 16.44 2.38 -8.27
CA THR A 482 16.78 2.76 -9.65
C THR A 482 15.67 2.55 -10.66
N ASP A 483 14.66 1.75 -10.33
CA ASP A 483 13.50 1.47 -11.18
C ASP A 483 12.32 2.43 -10.88
N GLY A 484 12.47 3.30 -9.88
CA GLY A 484 11.46 4.28 -9.49
C GLY A 484 10.45 3.76 -8.47
N ARG A 485 10.69 2.57 -7.89
CA ARG A 485 9.89 2.06 -6.78
C ARG A 485 10.31 2.70 -5.49
N LEU A 486 9.34 2.87 -4.61
CA LEU A 486 9.52 3.46 -3.29
C LEU A 486 9.78 2.36 -2.27
N PHE A 487 10.93 2.46 -1.60
CA PHE A 487 11.27 1.64 -0.44
C PHE A 487 11.10 2.48 0.83
N ILE A 488 10.22 2.05 1.74
CA ILE A 488 9.97 2.74 3.01
C ILE A 488 10.28 1.78 4.16
N THR A 489 11.23 2.15 5.02
CA THR A 489 11.60 1.35 6.20
C THR A 489 11.15 2.02 7.50
N PHE A 490 10.72 1.20 8.46
CA PHE A 490 10.10 1.63 9.71
C PHE A 490 10.05 0.47 10.73
N ARG A 491 9.65 0.77 11.97
CA ARG A 491 9.22 -0.26 12.94
C ARG A 491 7.77 -0.61 12.69
N ASP A 492 7.45 -1.89 12.52
CA ASP A 492 6.06 -2.32 12.41
C ASP A 492 5.33 -2.10 13.74
N THR A 493 4.23 -1.36 13.71
CA THR A 493 3.37 -1.15 14.89
C THR A 493 1.93 -1.60 14.71
N ASN A 494 1.63 -2.23 13.57
CA ASN A 494 0.34 -2.84 13.37
C ASN A 494 0.23 -4.08 14.27
N SER A 495 -0.61 -4.00 15.30
CA SER A 495 -0.82 -5.10 16.26
C SER A 495 -1.36 -6.40 15.64
N GLN A 496 -1.90 -6.34 14.42
CA GLN A 496 -2.38 -7.50 13.66
C GLN A 496 -1.32 -8.05 12.69
N SER A 497 -0.18 -7.36 12.53
CA SER A 497 0.91 -7.81 11.67
C SER A 497 1.64 -9.00 12.31
N PRO A 498 2.03 -10.03 11.53
CA PRO A 498 2.86 -11.12 12.04
C PRO A 498 4.27 -10.67 12.44
N THR A 499 4.70 -9.47 12.02
CA THR A 499 6.01 -8.87 12.32
C THR A 499 5.89 -7.65 13.24
N ALA A 500 4.80 -7.56 14.00
CA ALA A 500 4.57 -6.46 14.95
C ALA A 500 5.73 -6.31 15.94
N GLY A 501 6.35 -5.13 15.97
CA GLY A 501 7.50 -4.82 16.82
C GLY A 501 8.86 -4.97 16.15
N ASP A 502 8.90 -5.52 14.93
CA ASP A 502 10.13 -5.73 14.18
C ASP A 502 10.52 -4.55 13.32
N TRP A 503 11.76 -4.61 12.82
CA TRP A 503 12.23 -3.72 11.78
C TRP A 503 11.86 -4.27 10.41
N VAL A 504 11.11 -3.48 9.65
CA VAL A 504 10.52 -3.87 8.37
C VAL A 504 10.79 -2.84 7.28
N ALA A 505 10.50 -3.23 6.05
CA ALA A 505 10.30 -2.32 4.94
C ALA A 505 9.05 -2.66 4.15
N TRP A 506 8.54 -1.66 3.46
CA TRP A 506 7.44 -1.70 2.52
C TRP A 506 7.99 -1.26 1.16
N VAL A 507 7.61 -1.98 0.10
CA VAL A 507 7.97 -1.65 -1.28
C VAL A 507 6.68 -1.43 -2.06
N GLY A 508 6.62 -0.35 -2.83
CA GLY A 508 5.50 -0.02 -3.70
C GLY A 508 5.77 1.27 -4.47
N SER A 509 4.72 2.01 -4.79
CA SER A 509 4.79 3.24 -5.59
C SER A 509 4.35 4.48 -4.81
N PHE A 510 4.60 5.66 -5.37
CA PHE A 510 3.99 6.89 -4.86
C PHE A 510 2.47 6.87 -5.02
N GLU A 511 1.95 6.27 -6.10
CA GLU A 511 0.51 6.12 -6.36
C GLU A 511 -0.18 5.27 -5.27
N ASP A 512 0.50 4.24 -4.75
CA ASP A 512 0.00 3.49 -3.59
C ASP A 512 -0.19 4.40 -2.37
N LEU A 513 0.74 5.33 -2.11
CA LEU A 513 0.56 6.29 -1.03
C LEU A 513 -0.66 7.19 -1.26
N GLU A 514 -0.88 7.64 -2.49
CA GLU A 514 -2.00 8.52 -2.86
C GLU A 514 -3.36 7.83 -2.73
N ASN A 515 -3.43 6.57 -3.15
CA ASN A 515 -4.67 5.81 -3.24
C ASN A 515 -4.94 4.92 -2.01
N GLY A 516 -4.07 4.95 -1.00
CA GLY A 516 -4.17 4.06 0.16
C GLY A 516 -3.89 2.59 -0.18
N GLY A 517 -3.09 2.38 -1.23
CA GLY A 517 -2.63 1.09 -1.72
C GLY A 517 -1.84 0.31 -0.68
N GLU A 518 -1.85 -1.00 -0.84
CA GLU A 518 -1.26 -1.93 0.10
C GLU A 518 0.26 -2.10 -0.13
N GLY A 519 0.74 -1.70 -1.30
CA GLY A 519 2.12 -1.89 -1.79
C GLY A 519 2.28 -3.15 -2.63
N GLU A 520 3.50 -3.36 -3.14
CA GLU A 520 3.87 -4.56 -3.88
C GLU A 520 4.20 -5.72 -2.93
N TYR A 521 5.07 -5.49 -1.94
CA TYR A 521 5.45 -6.47 -0.93
C TYR A 521 6.04 -5.80 0.33
N ARG A 522 6.20 -6.57 1.40
CA ARG A 522 6.88 -6.16 2.63
C ARG A 522 8.06 -7.07 2.92
N LEU A 523 9.09 -6.50 3.53
CA LEU A 523 10.30 -7.20 3.96
C LEU A 523 10.40 -7.15 5.49
N ARG A 524 10.59 -8.29 6.15
CA ARG A 524 11.04 -8.33 7.55
C ARG A 524 12.56 -8.29 7.56
N LEU A 525 13.14 -7.17 8.00
CA LEU A 525 14.59 -6.93 7.88
C LEU A 525 15.39 -7.47 9.08
N SER A 526 14.80 -7.44 10.28
CA SER A 526 15.37 -8.07 11.48
C SER A 526 14.31 -8.28 12.55
N ASP A 527 14.43 -9.40 13.25
CA ASP A 527 13.60 -9.77 14.42
C ASP A 527 14.05 -9.00 15.67
N ASN A 528 13.15 -8.24 16.28
CA ASN A 528 13.44 -7.45 17.48
C ASN A 528 13.11 -8.26 18.75
N GLN A 529 14.14 -8.58 19.53
CA GLN A 529 14.01 -9.39 20.75
C GLN A 529 13.48 -8.61 21.97
N HIS A 530 13.05 -7.35 21.81
CA HIS A 530 12.58 -6.53 22.92
C HIS A 530 11.44 -5.57 22.55
N SER A 531 10.21 -6.02 22.80
CA SER A 531 9.00 -5.18 22.78
C SER A 531 8.96 -4.27 21.53
N TRP A 532 8.86 -2.95 21.70
CA TRP A 532 8.86 -1.96 20.62
C TRP A 532 10.18 -1.20 20.46
N ASP A 533 11.26 -1.58 21.17
CA ASP A 533 12.46 -0.76 21.30
C ASP A 533 13.48 -1.04 20.17
N CYS A 534 13.15 -0.62 18.94
CA CYS A 534 13.98 -0.81 17.75
C CYS A 534 13.66 0.20 16.63
N ALA A 535 14.30 0.07 15.47
CA ALA A 535 14.14 0.93 14.31
C ALA A 535 14.54 2.40 14.58
N TYR A 536 13.96 3.40 13.90
CA TYR A 536 14.59 4.71 13.59
C TYR A 536 15.73 4.55 12.58
N PRO A 537 15.40 4.13 11.36
CA PRO A 537 16.41 3.85 10.35
C PRO A 537 16.96 5.13 9.71
N GLY A 538 18.23 5.09 9.33
CA GLY A 538 18.73 5.84 8.18
C GLY A 538 18.70 4.94 6.94
N VAL A 539 18.49 5.53 5.76
CA VAL A 539 18.37 4.78 4.50
C VAL A 539 18.98 5.58 3.35
N GLN A 540 19.63 4.87 2.43
CA GLN A 540 20.28 5.43 1.25
C GLN A 540 20.13 4.45 0.08
N CYS A 541 19.87 4.96 -1.11
CA CYS A 541 20.00 4.20 -2.35
C CYS A 541 21.41 4.42 -2.91
N LEU A 542 22.19 3.35 -3.07
CA LEU A 542 23.56 3.40 -3.58
C LEU A 542 23.56 3.56 -5.11
N PRO A 543 24.66 4.03 -5.73
CA PRO A 543 24.71 4.26 -7.18
C PRO A 543 24.46 3.02 -8.06
N ASP A 544 24.63 1.81 -7.51
CA ASP A 544 24.37 0.56 -8.20
C ASP A 544 22.92 0.04 -8.03
N GLY A 545 22.07 0.80 -7.34
CA GLY A 545 20.68 0.44 -7.04
C GLY A 545 20.49 -0.35 -5.75
N THR A 546 21.58 -0.77 -5.08
CA THR A 546 21.49 -1.43 -3.78
C THR A 546 21.02 -0.44 -2.73
N ILE A 547 20.03 -0.82 -1.93
CA ILE A 547 19.59 -0.03 -0.79
C ILE A 547 20.41 -0.43 0.43
N PHE A 548 21.06 0.54 1.06
CA PHE A 548 21.65 0.38 2.39
C PHE A 548 20.79 1.10 3.42
N THR A 549 20.35 0.37 4.44
CA THR A 549 19.64 0.96 5.58
C THR A 549 20.24 0.48 6.89
N ALA A 550 20.32 1.36 7.88
CA ALA A 550 20.85 1.04 9.19
C ALA A 550 19.96 1.57 10.30
N THR A 551 19.79 0.77 11.35
CA THR A 551 18.96 1.12 12.48
C THR A 551 19.44 0.48 13.79
N TYR A 552 18.80 0.81 14.91
CA TYR A 552 19.08 0.16 16.19
C TYR A 552 18.00 -0.83 16.58
N GLY A 553 18.35 -1.77 17.46
CA GLY A 553 17.39 -2.67 18.05
C GLY A 553 18.04 -3.73 18.92
N HIS A 554 17.21 -4.47 19.62
CA HIS A 554 17.64 -5.61 20.42
C HIS A 554 17.72 -6.85 19.56
N TRP A 555 18.78 -6.95 18.75
CA TRP A 555 18.90 -8.05 17.80
C TRP A 555 19.36 -9.36 18.41
N ASP A 556 19.99 -9.30 19.59
CA ASP A 556 20.47 -10.45 20.34
C ASP A 556 19.75 -10.50 21.70
N ALA A 557 19.16 -11.64 22.03
CA ALA A 557 18.34 -11.79 23.23
C ALA A 557 19.12 -11.51 24.52
N GLY A 558 18.60 -10.59 25.34
CA GLY A 558 19.18 -10.20 26.63
C GLY A 558 20.35 -9.21 26.54
N GLU A 559 20.74 -8.78 25.34
CA GLU A 559 21.78 -7.76 25.16
C GLU A 559 21.18 -6.35 25.02
N GLN A 560 22.03 -5.33 25.24
CA GLN A 560 21.67 -3.94 24.95
C GLN A 560 21.56 -3.73 23.44
N PRO A 561 20.71 -2.78 22.99
CA PRO A 561 20.50 -2.58 21.58
C PRO A 561 21.75 -1.98 20.93
N TYR A 562 21.93 -2.34 19.68
CA TYR A 562 23.08 -1.93 18.89
C TYR A 562 22.69 -1.64 17.45
N ILE A 563 23.62 -1.07 16.68
CA ILE A 563 23.32 -0.58 15.33
C ILE A 563 23.68 -1.65 14.31
N ARG A 564 22.68 -2.04 13.53
CA ARG A 564 22.77 -3.01 12.44
C ARG A 564 22.40 -2.33 11.14
N GLY A 565 23.13 -2.65 10.08
CA GLY A 565 22.81 -2.30 8.70
C GLY A 565 22.37 -3.52 7.90
N VAL A 566 21.63 -3.28 6.82
CA VAL A 566 21.20 -4.28 5.84
C VAL A 566 21.41 -3.73 4.43
N HIS A 567 21.93 -4.58 3.54
CA HIS A 567 22.01 -4.33 2.10
C HIS A 567 20.91 -5.10 1.36
N LEU A 568 20.18 -4.41 0.47
CA LEU A 568 19.05 -4.97 -0.26
C LEU A 568 19.19 -4.67 -1.75
N ASP A 569 19.14 -5.73 -2.56
CA ASP A 569 18.91 -5.66 -4.00
C ASP A 569 17.48 -6.16 -4.23
N LEU A 570 16.56 -5.24 -4.55
CA LEU A 570 15.13 -5.54 -4.68
C LEU A 570 14.85 -6.50 -5.84
N ALA A 571 15.51 -6.30 -6.98
CA ALA A 571 15.36 -7.18 -8.15
C ALA A 571 15.84 -8.62 -7.85
N PHE A 572 16.93 -8.76 -7.08
CA PHE A 572 17.39 -10.08 -6.64
C PHE A 572 16.42 -10.72 -5.65
N ILE A 573 15.89 -9.96 -4.69
CA ILE A 573 14.90 -10.46 -3.71
C ILE A 573 13.64 -10.94 -4.43
N GLU A 574 13.16 -10.19 -5.41
CA GLU A 574 11.96 -10.56 -6.17
C GLU A 574 12.14 -11.86 -6.93
N ASN A 575 13.24 -11.98 -7.67
CA ASN A 575 13.55 -13.20 -8.41
C ASN A 575 13.78 -14.42 -7.49
N GLN A 576 14.15 -14.21 -6.23
CA GLN A 576 14.40 -15.30 -5.30
C GLN A 576 13.17 -15.71 -4.48
N TYR A 577 12.31 -14.76 -4.13
CA TYR A 577 11.27 -14.96 -3.10
C TYR A 577 9.86 -14.60 -3.53
N ILE A 578 9.68 -13.88 -4.65
CA ILE A 578 8.38 -13.34 -5.09
C ILE A 578 7.91 -14.00 -6.38
N ASN A 579 8.77 -13.97 -7.40
CA ASN A 579 8.56 -14.63 -8.70
C ASN A 579 8.85 -16.13 -8.60
#